data_AF-A0A2M7U046-F1
#
_entry.id   AF-A0A2M7U046-F1
#
_cell.length_a   1.000
_cell.length_b   1.000
_cell.length_c   1.000
_cell.angle_alpha   90.00
_cell.angle_beta   90.00
_cell.angle_gamma   90.00
#
_symmetry.space_group_name_H-M   'P 1'
#
loop_
_entity.id
_entity.type
_entity.pdbx_description
1 polymer ?
#
loop_
_entity_poly.entity_id
_entity_poly.type
_entity_poly.pdbx_seq_one_letter_code
_entity_poly.pdbx_strand_id
1 'polypeptide(L)'
;MKIHIPADVPEDMRAAYEANYKTITHDTGRLMLFAGDQKIEHLNDDFYGEGIAKEDNDPEHMFKIASQAKIGVFASQLGLIARYGTDYKDVP
;
A
#
# COMPACT_ATOMS: atom_id res chain seq x y z
N MET A 1 -19.20 -8.88 -8.57
CA MET A 1 -19.35 -8.39 -7.19
C MET A 1 -20.27 -7.17 -7.19
N LYS A 2 -21.13 -7.00 -6.17
CA LYS A 2 -21.87 -5.74 -5.98
C LYS A 2 -21.09 -4.84 -5.03
N ILE A 3 -20.60 -3.71 -5.53
CA ILE A 3 -19.89 -2.71 -4.70
C ILE A 3 -20.94 -1.81 -4.06
N HIS A 4 -20.94 -1.72 -2.73
CA HIS A 4 -21.77 -0.79 -1.98
C HIS A 4 -21.01 0.54 -1.88
N ILE A 5 -21.50 1.56 -2.58
CA ILE A 5 -20.93 2.92 -2.52
C ILE A 5 -21.53 3.63 -1.29
N PRO A 6 -20.69 4.05 -0.33
CA PRO A 6 -21.12 4.80 0.84
C PRO A 6 -21.79 6.14 0.48
N ALA A 7 -22.62 6.66 1.40
CA ALA A 7 -23.39 7.89 1.17
C ALA A 7 -22.53 9.17 1.20
N ASP A 8 -21.34 9.12 1.78
CA ASP A 8 -20.36 10.20 1.85
C ASP A 8 -19.48 10.31 0.59
N VAL A 9 -19.61 9.40 -0.38
CA VAL A 9 -18.97 9.52 -1.69
C VAL A 9 -19.82 10.44 -2.58
N PRO A 10 -19.30 11.62 -3.00
CA PRO A 10 -19.99 12.52 -3.92
C PRO A 10 -20.40 11.83 -5.22
N GLU A 11 -21.51 12.25 -5.83
CA GLU A 11 -22.07 11.59 -7.02
C GLU A 11 -21.08 11.53 -8.19
N ASP A 12 -20.36 12.62 -8.41
CA ASP A 12 -19.31 12.75 -9.43
C ASP A 12 -18.05 11.91 -9.13
N MET A 13 -17.84 11.50 -7.88
CA MET A 13 -16.70 10.67 -7.46
C MET A 13 -17.01 9.17 -7.41
N ARG A 14 -18.27 8.76 -7.61
CA ARG A 14 -18.68 7.35 -7.50
C ARG A 14 -17.94 6.43 -8.47
N ALA A 15 -17.69 6.90 -9.70
CA ALA A 15 -16.94 6.14 -10.70
C ALA A 15 -15.48 5.93 -10.27
N ALA A 16 -14.84 6.95 -9.71
CA ALA A 16 -13.47 6.87 -9.21
C ALA A 16 -13.38 5.94 -7.99
N TYR A 17 -14.35 6.01 -7.08
CA TYR A 17 -14.45 5.10 -5.93
C TYR A 17 -14.58 3.64 -6.40
N GLU A 18 -15.47 3.36 -7.36
CA GLU A 18 -15.65 2.01 -7.89
C GLU A 18 -14.38 1.50 -8.58
N ALA A 19 -13.71 2.34 -9.37
CA ALA A 19 -12.44 2.00 -10.00
C ALA A 19 -11.36 1.67 -8.97
N ASN A 20 -11.15 2.52 -7.97
CA ASN A 20 -10.18 2.28 -6.90
C ASN A 20 -10.49 1.01 -6.11
N TYR A 21 -11.77 0.77 -5.78
CA TYR A 21 -12.19 -0.44 -5.08
C TYR A 21 -11.87 -1.71 -5.88
N LYS A 22 -12.14 -1.71 -7.19
CA LYS A 22 -11.81 -2.83 -8.07
C LYS A 22 -10.30 -3.04 -8.19
N THR A 23 -9.54 -1.96 -8.35
CA THR A 23 -8.07 -1.99 -8.40
C THR A 23 -7.51 -2.66 -7.15
N ILE A 24 -7.81 -2.14 -5.96
CA ILE A 24 -7.20 -2.63 -4.72
C ILE A 24 -7.70 -4.03 -4.30
N THR A 25 -8.86 -4.47 -4.79
CA THR A 25 -9.42 -5.80 -4.48
C THR A 25 -9.30 -6.81 -5.62
N HIS A 26 -8.72 -6.42 -6.76
CA HIS A 26 -8.62 -7.21 -7.98
C HIS A 26 -9.97 -7.84 -8.39
N ASP A 27 -11.05 -7.04 -8.31
CA ASP A 27 -12.45 -7.47 -8.55
C ASP A 27 -12.96 -8.61 -7.65
N THR A 28 -12.20 -9.04 -6.65
CA THR A 28 -12.57 -10.18 -5.79
C THR A 28 -13.43 -9.77 -4.59
N GLY A 29 -13.41 -8.48 -4.22
CA GLY A 29 -14.01 -7.98 -2.98
C GLY A 29 -13.24 -8.32 -1.71
N ARG A 30 -12.06 -8.92 -1.85
CA ARG A 30 -11.12 -9.16 -0.74
C ARG A 30 -9.91 -8.26 -0.93
N LEU A 31 -9.45 -7.65 0.15
CA LEU A 31 -8.27 -6.81 0.16
C LEU A 31 -7.10 -7.59 0.78
N MET A 32 -6.04 -7.76 0.02
CA MET A 32 -4.73 -8.10 0.57
C MET A 32 -3.94 -6.80 0.67
N LEU A 33 -3.74 -6.32 1.89
CA LEU A 33 -3.02 -5.08 2.18
C LEU A 33 -1.62 -5.44 2.68
N PHE A 34 -0.60 -4.89 2.02
CA PHE A 34 0.77 -4.94 2.51
C PHE A 34 1.06 -3.66 3.31
N ALA A 35 1.32 -3.80 4.60
CA ALA A 35 1.54 -2.68 5.52
C ALA A 35 3.03 -2.31 5.58
N GLY A 36 3.34 -1.04 5.33
CA GLY A 36 4.69 -0.46 5.43
C GLY A 36 4.71 0.86 6.18
N ASP A 37 3.80 1.01 7.14
CA ASP A 37 3.68 2.13 8.06
C ASP A 37 4.38 1.90 9.41
N GLN A 38 4.90 0.70 9.65
CA GLN A 38 5.56 0.34 10.91
C GLN A 38 6.80 1.19 11.26
N LYS A 39 7.45 1.84 10.27
CA LYS A 39 8.64 2.69 10.51
C LYS A 39 8.40 3.86 11.46
N ILE A 40 7.17 4.39 11.52
CA ILE A 40 6.83 5.47 12.46
C ILE A 40 6.23 4.89 13.74
N GLU A 41 5.53 3.76 13.67
CA GLU A 41 4.88 3.13 14.82
C GLU A 41 5.89 2.48 15.79
N HIS A 42 6.92 1.81 15.26
CA HIS A 42 7.91 1.06 16.05
C HIS A 42 9.35 1.57 15.87
N LEU A 43 9.51 2.78 15.31
CA LEU A 43 10.81 3.36 15.00
C LEU A 43 11.66 2.40 14.14
N ASN A 44 12.85 1.99 14.61
CA ASN A 44 13.77 1.15 13.83
C ASN A 44 13.84 -0.30 14.34
N ASP A 45 13.03 -0.65 15.36
CA ASP A 45 13.13 -1.95 16.03
C ASP A 45 12.72 -3.10 15.11
N ASP A 46 11.77 -2.86 14.20
CA ASP A 46 11.33 -3.83 13.19
C ASP A 46 12.25 -3.88 11.95
N PHE A 47 13.19 -2.95 11.82
CA PHE A 47 13.98 -2.75 10.61
C PHE A 47 15.48 -2.99 10.81
N TYR A 48 15.92 -3.16 12.05
CA TYR A 48 17.33 -3.36 12.38
C TYR A 48 17.50 -4.11 13.70
N GLY A 49 18.19 -5.25 13.67
CA GLY A 49 18.43 -6.05 14.86
C GLY A 49 18.87 -7.48 14.53
N GLU A 50 19.12 -8.27 15.57
CA GLU A 50 19.41 -9.69 15.41
C GLU A 50 18.17 -10.43 14.88
N GLY A 51 18.33 -11.21 13.81
CA GLY A 51 17.23 -11.93 13.16
C GLY A 51 16.45 -11.12 12.12
N ILE A 52 16.79 -9.85 11.90
CA ILE A 52 16.18 -8.99 10.87
C ILE A 52 17.10 -8.93 9.65
N ALA A 53 16.52 -8.99 8.45
CA ALA A 53 17.30 -8.92 7.22
C ALA A 53 17.96 -7.53 7.11
N LYS A 54 19.21 -7.47 6.61
CA LYS A 54 19.93 -6.19 6.54
C LYS A 54 19.25 -5.20 5.60
N GLU A 55 18.56 -5.74 4.62
CA GLU A 55 17.79 -5.04 3.61
C GLU A 55 16.60 -4.27 4.22
N ASP A 56 16.02 -4.73 5.32
CA ASP A 56 14.88 -4.06 6.00
C ASP A 56 15.26 -2.67 6.54
N ASN A 57 16.55 -2.45 6.79
CA ASN A 57 17.06 -1.17 7.25
C ASN A 57 17.00 -0.09 6.15
N ASP A 58 16.88 -0.46 4.88
CA ASP A 58 16.63 0.45 3.76
C ASP A 58 15.11 0.63 3.54
N PRO A 59 14.53 1.84 3.74
CA PRO A 59 13.11 2.08 3.49
C PRO A 59 12.64 1.73 2.06
N GLU A 60 13.52 1.76 1.07
CA GLU A 60 13.18 1.39 -0.30
C GLU A 60 12.85 -0.12 -0.42
N HIS A 61 13.34 -0.95 0.50
CA HIS A 61 13.14 -2.39 0.45
C HIS A 61 11.66 -2.78 0.40
N MET A 62 10.80 -2.08 1.13
CA MET A 62 9.35 -2.33 1.10
C MET A 62 8.74 -2.05 -0.27
N PHE A 63 9.18 -0.99 -0.97
CA PHE A 63 8.73 -0.69 -2.32
C PHE A 63 9.22 -1.73 -3.35
N LYS A 64 10.44 -2.26 -3.15
CA LYS A 64 10.97 -3.39 -3.96
C LYS A 64 10.14 -4.65 -3.79
N ILE A 65 9.69 -4.95 -2.57
CA ILE A 65 8.78 -6.08 -2.30
C ILE A 65 7.43 -5.80 -2.95
N ALA A 66 6.84 -4.63 -2.72
CA ALA A 66 5.52 -4.26 -3.21
C ALA A 66 5.42 -4.33 -4.75
N SER A 67 6.48 -3.95 -5.47
CA SER A 67 6.52 -4.00 -6.94
C SER A 67 6.65 -5.41 -7.54
N GLN A 68 7.03 -6.41 -6.73
CA GLN A 68 7.20 -7.80 -7.17
C GLN A 68 6.14 -8.74 -6.60
N ALA A 69 5.52 -8.35 -5.48
CA ALA A 69 4.55 -9.15 -4.76
C ALA A 69 3.15 -9.07 -5.36
N LYS A 70 2.35 -10.11 -5.14
CA LYS A 70 0.91 -10.10 -5.48
C LYS A 70 0.12 -9.51 -4.32
N ILE A 71 0.03 -8.19 -4.30
CA ILE A 71 -0.71 -7.42 -3.29
C ILE A 71 -1.89 -6.71 -3.93
N GLY A 72 -2.88 -6.32 -3.13
CA GLY A 72 -3.95 -5.43 -3.57
C GLY A 72 -3.58 -3.96 -3.45
N VAL A 73 -2.94 -3.58 -2.34
CA VAL A 73 -2.45 -2.21 -2.08
C VAL A 73 -1.24 -2.25 -1.15
N PHE A 74 -0.32 -1.32 -1.33
CA PHE A 74 0.76 -1.02 -0.39
C PHE A 74 0.43 0.22 0.45
N ALA A 75 0.22 0.03 1.75
CA ALA A 75 -0.05 1.12 2.68
C ALA A 75 1.26 1.65 3.29
N SER A 76 1.55 2.94 3.10
CA SER A 76 2.74 3.59 3.67
C SER A 76 2.48 5.07 3.96
N GLN A 77 3.40 5.74 4.64
CA GLN A 77 3.25 7.16 4.93
C GLN A 77 3.52 8.03 3.71
N LEU A 78 2.82 9.17 3.65
CA LEU A 78 2.94 10.13 2.56
C LEU A 78 4.39 10.58 2.30
N GLY A 79 5.22 10.71 3.34
CA GLY A 79 6.64 11.08 3.18
C GLY A 79 7.47 10.03 2.45
N LEU A 80 7.20 8.74 2.69
CA LEU A 80 7.86 7.63 1.97
C LEU A 80 7.30 7.51 0.55
N ILE A 81 5.98 7.62 0.38
CA ILE A 81 5.34 7.64 -0.94
C ILE A 81 5.86 8.81 -1.79
N ALA A 82 5.99 10.01 -1.21
CA ALA A 82 6.53 11.17 -1.93
C ALA A 82 7.99 10.99 -2.33
N ARG A 83 8.77 10.21 -1.57
CA ARG A 83 10.18 9.94 -1.87
C ARG A 83 10.36 8.87 -2.96
N TYR A 84 9.57 7.80 -2.94
CA TYR A 84 9.79 6.62 -3.80
C TYR A 84 8.69 6.38 -4.85
N GLY A 85 7.52 7.00 -4.71
CA GLY A 85 6.35 6.69 -5.55
C GLY A 85 6.56 6.94 -7.04
N THR A 86 7.43 7.88 -7.42
CA THR A 86 7.79 8.12 -8.84
C THR A 86 8.55 6.94 -9.45
N ASP A 87 9.42 6.29 -8.67
CA ASP A 87 10.22 5.14 -9.10
C ASP A 87 9.38 3.85 -9.13
N TYR A 88 8.32 3.81 -8.32
CA TYR A 88 7.42 2.66 -8.12
C TYR A 88 5.98 2.96 -8.52
N LYS A 89 5.78 3.67 -9.64
CA LYS A 89 4.47 4.19 -10.10
C LYS A 89 3.36 3.14 -10.32
N ASP A 90 3.74 1.88 -10.52
CA ASP A 90 2.82 0.78 -10.80
C ASP A 90 2.42 0.01 -9.51
N VAL A 91 2.99 0.38 -8.35
CA VAL A 91 2.58 -0.15 -7.05
C VAL A 91 1.25 0.51 -6.66
N PRO A 92 0.18 -0.29 -6.44
CA PRO A 92 -1.14 0.23 -6.09
C PRO A 92 -1.24 0.71 -4.63
#